data_AF-A0A6I4U9X2-F1
#
_entry.id   AF-A0A6I4U9X2-F1
#
_cell.length_a   1.000
_cell.length_b   1.000
_cell.length_c   1.000
_cell.angle_alpha   90.00
_cell.angle_beta   90.00
_cell.angle_gamma   90.00
#
_symmetry.space_group_name_H-M   'P 1'
#
loop_
_entity.id
_entity.type
_entity.pdbx_description
1 polymer ?
#
loop_
_entity_poly.entity_id
_entity_poly.type
_entity_poly.pdbx_seq_one_letter_code
_entity_poly.pdbx_strand_id
1 'polypeptide(L)'
;MPYRNYSRFPERMVVLSILPPPLALDRQAPFGFGAFIINRRWRDEAEFASYAHGYGAGYDPERMRSHIETLFTPETTALIHIAAPSFSRRHKLAPLPYSSSYSRYIPRCGLRRNIHAVIPHDQLVHAARVGGISIHGPNPTAIQRIGRLHTEAQATWLFWVIAACPPRMRRSVLAGYVAWTKLQKAKGCGSTV
;
A
#
# COMPACT_ATOMS: atom_id res chain seq x y z
N MET A 1 8.96 -10.78 -16.34
CA MET A 1 9.17 -10.83 -14.88
C MET A 1 10.45 -10.08 -14.51
N PRO A 2 10.45 -8.74 -14.30
CA PRO A 2 11.67 -8.00 -13.99
C PRO A 2 11.74 -7.65 -12.50
N TYR A 3 11.91 -8.65 -11.62
CA TYR A 3 12.23 -8.42 -10.19
C TYR A 3 13.32 -9.38 -9.69
N ARG A 4 14.29 -9.72 -10.55
CA ARG A 4 15.42 -10.59 -10.20
C ARG A 4 16.61 -9.84 -9.60
N ASN A 5 16.36 -8.71 -8.94
CA ASN A 5 17.35 -8.02 -8.10
C ASN A 5 16.90 -8.13 -6.65
N TYR A 6 17.56 -9.02 -5.89
CA TYR A 6 17.39 -9.11 -4.45
C TYR A 6 17.70 -7.74 -3.84
N SER A 7 16.65 -7.00 -3.53
CA SER A 7 16.76 -5.68 -2.95
C SER A 7 17.06 -5.87 -1.46
N ARG A 8 18.11 -5.22 -0.95
CA ARG A 8 18.32 -5.13 0.50
C ARG A 8 17.05 -4.55 1.11
N PHE A 9 16.49 -5.21 2.13
CA PHE A 9 15.26 -4.72 2.77
C PHE A 9 15.53 -3.32 3.33
N PRO A 10 14.70 -2.32 2.98
CA PRO A 10 14.98 -0.94 3.33
C PRO A 10 14.88 -0.75 4.83
N GLU A 11 15.59 0.25 5.34
CA GLU A 11 15.53 0.65 6.76
C GLU A 11 14.15 1.14 7.14
N ARG A 12 13.51 1.91 6.24
CA ARG A 12 12.14 2.35 6.38
C ARG A 12 11.43 2.20 5.04
N MET A 13 10.26 1.57 5.05
CA MET A 13 9.37 1.51 3.90
C MET A 13 8.00 2.09 4.28
N VAL A 14 7.47 2.94 3.41
CA VAL A 14 6.08 3.40 3.49
C VAL A 14 5.36 2.90 2.25
N VAL A 15 4.35 2.06 2.45
CA VAL A 15 3.53 1.52 1.39
C VAL A 15 2.22 2.28 1.33
N LEU A 16 1.87 2.81 0.16
CA LEU A 16 0.65 3.60 -0.02
C LEU A 16 -0.30 2.93 -0.99
N SER A 17 -1.58 2.82 -0.60
CA SER A 17 -2.69 2.73 -1.54
C SER A 17 -3.46 4.04 -1.52
N ILE A 18 -3.71 4.61 -2.71
CA ILE A 18 -4.35 5.91 -2.87
C ILE A 18 -5.62 5.73 -3.69
N LEU A 19 -6.71 6.27 -3.16
CA LEU A 19 -7.91 6.63 -3.90
C LEU A 19 -7.85 8.14 -4.13
N PRO A 20 -7.40 8.58 -5.33
CA PRO A 20 -7.25 10.01 -5.60
C PRO A 20 -8.61 10.71 -5.56
N PRO A 21 -8.64 12.02 -5.25
CA PRO A 21 -9.85 12.81 -5.37
C PRO A 21 -10.34 12.84 -6.81
N PRO A 22 -11.67 12.99 -7.02
CA PRO A 22 -12.25 13.12 -8.34
C PRO A 22 -11.65 14.33 -9.07
N LEU A 23 -11.56 14.27 -10.40
CA LEU A 23 -11.13 15.42 -11.20
C LEU A 23 -12.24 16.49 -11.17
N ALA A 24 -11.88 17.73 -11.53
CA ALA A 24 -12.80 18.87 -11.43
C ALA A 24 -14.13 18.69 -12.20
N LEU A 25 -14.14 17.87 -13.25
CA LEU A 25 -15.31 17.58 -14.08
C LEU A 25 -16.05 16.31 -13.67
N ASP A 26 -15.50 15.53 -12.73
CA ASP A 26 -16.12 14.29 -12.26
C ASP A 26 -17.15 14.57 -11.16
N ARG A 27 -18.09 13.63 -10.98
CA ARG A 27 -19.00 13.65 -9.84
C ARG A 27 -18.20 13.61 -8.54
N GLN A 28 -18.51 14.52 -7.61
CA GLN A 28 -17.89 14.50 -6.29
C GLN A 28 -18.08 13.14 -5.63
N ALA A 29 -16.98 12.61 -5.11
CA ALA A 29 -16.90 11.30 -4.48
C ALA A 29 -15.90 11.38 -3.32
N PRO A 30 -16.06 10.54 -2.29
CA PRO A 30 -15.09 10.47 -1.22
C PRO A 30 -13.78 9.88 -1.73
N PHE A 31 -12.67 10.29 -1.11
CA PHE A 31 -11.31 9.92 -1.51
C PHE A 31 -10.45 9.63 -0.29
N GLY A 32 -9.21 9.19 -0.45
CA GLY A 32 -8.37 8.89 0.70
C GLY A 32 -7.14 8.08 0.40
N PHE A 33 -6.46 7.68 1.48
CA PHE A 33 -5.29 6.82 1.38
C PHE A 33 -5.20 5.83 2.54
N GLY A 34 -4.50 4.75 2.30
CA GLY A 34 -4.05 3.78 3.28
C GLY A 34 -2.54 3.72 3.24
N ALA A 35 -1.92 3.76 4.40
CA ALA A 35 -0.48 3.67 4.57
C ALA A 35 -0.12 2.47 5.45
N PHE A 36 0.89 1.73 5.03
CA PHE A 36 1.51 0.70 5.83
C PHE A 36 3.00 1.01 5.98
N ILE A 37 3.43 1.24 7.22
CA ILE A 37 4.78 1.70 7.55
C ILE A 37 5.54 0.53 8.16
N ILE A 38 6.73 0.28 7.63
CA ILE A 38 7.62 -0.78 8.05
C ILE A 38 8.96 -0.17 8.41
N ASN A 39 9.39 -0.33 9.66
CA ASN A 39 10.73 0.05 10.09
C ASN A 39 11.53 -1.21 10.36
N ARG A 40 12.65 -1.39 9.64
CA ARG A 40 13.56 -2.52 9.85
C ARG A 40 14.22 -2.37 11.22
N ARG A 41 14.24 -3.47 11.96
CA ARG A 41 14.95 -3.61 13.22
C ARG A 41 16.17 -4.53 13.03
N TRP A 42 16.89 -4.77 14.12
CA TRP A 42 18.03 -5.69 14.13
C TRP A 42 17.57 -7.12 13.78
N ARG A 43 18.49 -7.98 13.31
CA ARG A 43 18.23 -9.42 13.05
C ARG A 43 17.06 -9.75 12.10
N ASP A 44 16.86 -8.97 11.04
CA ASP A 44 15.78 -9.18 10.07
C ASP A 44 14.36 -9.07 10.68
N GLU A 45 14.23 -8.38 11.81
CA GLU A 45 12.94 -8.02 12.39
C GLU A 45 12.43 -6.71 11.79
N ALA A 46 11.14 -6.44 11.99
CA ALA A 46 10.54 -5.18 11.58
C ALA A 46 9.39 -4.79 12.51
N GLU A 47 9.23 -3.49 12.67
CA GLU A 47 8.04 -2.90 13.27
C GLU A 47 7.06 -2.48 12.20
N PHE A 48 5.78 -2.61 12.54
CA PHE A 48 4.68 -2.38 11.61
C PHE A 48 3.70 -1.38 12.21
N ALA A 49 3.27 -0.43 11.40
CA ALA A 49 2.16 0.45 11.70
C ALA A 49 1.25 0.54 10.48
N SER A 50 -0.06 0.57 10.71
CA SER A 50 -1.06 0.72 9.66
C SER A 50 -1.90 1.95 9.95
N TYR A 51 -2.15 2.73 8.91
CA TYR A 51 -2.92 3.95 8.95
C TYR A 51 -3.85 4.01 7.74
N ALA A 52 -5.03 4.58 7.90
CA ALA A 52 -5.88 4.95 6.79
C ALA A 52 -6.70 6.17 7.15
N HIS A 53 -6.97 6.98 6.12
CA HIS A 53 -7.81 8.15 6.26
C HIS A 53 -8.65 8.35 5.00
N GLY A 54 -9.95 8.56 5.21
CA GLY A 54 -10.91 8.90 4.16
C GLY A 54 -11.35 10.35 4.32
N TYR A 55 -11.52 11.04 3.20
CA TYR A 55 -12.03 12.39 3.09
C TYR A 55 -13.41 12.35 2.43
N GLY A 56 -14.34 13.15 2.95
CA GLY A 56 -15.67 13.29 2.38
C GLY A 56 -15.66 13.89 0.97
N ALA A 57 -16.80 13.80 0.28
CA ALA A 57 -17.00 14.52 -0.97
C ALA A 57 -16.87 16.04 -0.73
N GLY A 58 -16.15 16.76 -1.60
CA GLY A 58 -15.96 18.21 -1.50
C GLY A 58 -14.92 18.67 -0.48
N TYR A 59 -14.27 17.75 0.23
CA TYR A 59 -13.14 18.10 1.11
C TYR A 59 -11.94 18.58 0.30
N ASP A 60 -11.16 19.51 0.87
CA ASP A 60 -9.95 20.05 0.23
C ASP A 60 -8.92 18.93 -0.05
N PRO A 61 -8.60 18.64 -1.34
CA PRO A 61 -7.58 17.66 -1.73
C PRO A 61 -6.18 17.90 -1.16
N GLU A 62 -5.81 19.15 -0.88
CA GLU A 62 -4.48 19.49 -0.39
C GLU A 62 -4.26 18.97 1.04
N ARG A 63 -5.32 18.83 1.85
CA ARG A 63 -5.22 18.20 3.17
C ARG A 63 -4.75 16.75 3.09
N MET A 64 -5.21 16.00 2.08
CA MET A 64 -4.74 14.64 1.85
C MET A 64 -3.25 14.63 1.49
N ARG A 65 -2.83 15.54 0.61
CA ARG A 65 -1.42 15.66 0.23
C ARG A 65 -0.56 15.96 1.45
N SER A 66 -0.89 16.97 2.24
CA SER A 66 -0.14 17.33 3.45
C SER A 66 -0.07 16.16 4.45
N HIS A 67 -1.18 15.44 4.66
CA HIS A 67 -1.18 14.25 5.54
C HIS A 67 -0.21 13.17 5.03
N ILE A 68 -0.23 12.88 3.73
CA ILE A 68 0.65 11.87 3.13
C ILE A 68 2.12 12.30 3.24
N GLU A 69 2.43 13.59 3.03
CA GLU A 69 3.79 14.12 3.14
C GLU A 69 4.41 13.89 4.52
N THR A 70 3.62 13.99 5.61
CA THR A 70 4.14 13.76 6.97
C THR A 70 4.61 12.33 7.24
N LEU A 71 4.24 11.36 6.39
CA LEU A 71 4.65 9.96 6.54
C LEU A 71 6.08 9.70 6.08
N PHE A 72 6.61 10.61 5.26
CA PHE A 72 7.85 10.44 4.53
C PHE A 72 9.01 11.19 5.17
N THR A 73 10.17 10.52 5.18
CA THR A 73 11.46 11.07 5.58
C THR A 73 12.50 10.74 4.50
N PRO A 74 13.67 11.41 4.46
CA PRO A 74 14.74 11.14 3.49
C PRO A 74 15.17 9.67 3.40
N GLU A 75 15.07 8.90 4.48
CA GLU A 75 15.44 7.50 4.58
C GLU A 75 14.36 6.55 4.01
N THR A 76 13.18 7.10 3.72
CA THR A 76 12.00 6.31 3.35
C THR A 76 12.12 5.76 1.93
N THR A 77 11.91 4.46 1.79
CA THR A 77 11.57 3.82 0.52
C THR A 77 10.05 3.80 0.35
N ALA A 78 9.52 4.52 -0.63
CA ALA A 78 8.11 4.50 -0.95
C ALA A 78 7.77 3.29 -1.84
N LEU A 79 6.71 2.57 -1.50
CA LEU A 79 6.11 1.52 -2.32
C LEU A 79 4.66 1.90 -2.64
N ILE A 80 4.39 2.22 -3.90
CA ILE A 80 3.10 2.79 -4.30
C ILE A 80 2.27 1.71 -4.97
N HIS A 81 1.15 1.34 -4.36
CA HIS A 81 0.17 0.46 -4.96
C HIS A 81 -0.55 1.15 -6.12
N ILE A 82 -0.52 0.51 -7.28
CA ILE A 82 -1.26 0.93 -8.46
C ILE A 82 -2.08 -0.27 -8.90
N ALA A 83 -3.40 -0.14 -8.90
CA ALA A 83 -4.29 -1.18 -9.39
C ALA A 83 -4.02 -1.42 -10.88
N ALA A 84 -3.74 -2.66 -11.26
CA ALA A 84 -3.59 -3.00 -12.67
C ALA A 84 -4.96 -2.96 -13.38
N PRO A 85 -5.03 -2.56 -14.66
CA PRO A 85 -6.29 -2.56 -15.40
C PRO A 85 -6.82 -3.99 -15.55
N SER A 86 -8.11 -4.20 -15.23
CA SER A 86 -8.81 -5.48 -15.27
C SER A 86 -8.81 -6.13 -16.66
N PHE A 87 -8.57 -5.35 -17.72
CA PHE A 87 -8.62 -5.77 -19.13
C PHE A 87 -7.25 -5.89 -19.81
N SER A 88 -6.20 -6.20 -19.07
CA SER A 88 -4.91 -6.51 -19.69
C SER A 88 -4.94 -7.92 -20.27
N ARG A 89 -5.63 -8.11 -21.41
CA ARG A 89 -5.42 -9.28 -22.27
C ARG A 89 -3.90 -9.39 -22.49
N ARG A 90 -3.37 -10.59 -22.24
CA ARG A 90 -1.99 -10.98 -22.55
C ARG A 90 -1.58 -10.35 -23.89
N HIS A 91 -0.46 -9.62 -23.89
CA HIS A 91 0.28 -9.11 -25.07
C HIS A 91 0.19 -7.65 -25.51
N LYS A 92 -0.42 -6.72 -24.75
CA LYS A 92 -0.07 -5.30 -24.91
C LYS A 92 0.34 -4.70 -23.57
N LEU A 93 1.55 -4.12 -23.54
CA LEU A 93 1.96 -3.17 -22.51
C LEU A 93 1.00 -1.99 -22.60
N ALA A 94 -0.19 -2.12 -21.99
CA ALA A 94 -1.03 -0.97 -21.75
C ALA A 94 -0.19 0.04 -20.96
N PRO A 95 -0.27 1.35 -21.28
CA PRO A 95 0.37 2.37 -20.47
C PRO A 95 0.00 2.11 -19.01
N LEU A 96 0.99 2.14 -18.13
CA LEU A 96 0.76 2.03 -16.69
C LEU A 96 -0.39 2.99 -16.36
N PRO A 97 -1.45 2.57 -15.62
CA PRO A 97 -2.56 3.45 -15.24
C PRO A 97 -2.12 4.49 -14.19
N TYR A 98 -0.84 4.85 -14.17
CA TYR A 98 -0.28 5.92 -13.40
C TYR A 98 -0.73 7.24 -14.03
N SER A 99 -1.97 7.63 -13.73
CA SER A 99 -2.48 8.94 -14.06
C SER A 99 -1.64 10.00 -13.35
N SER A 100 -1.50 11.16 -13.98
CA SER A 100 -0.87 12.36 -13.41
C SER A 100 -1.38 12.68 -11.99
N SER A 101 -2.63 12.29 -11.67
CA SER A 101 -3.23 12.45 -10.35
C SER A 101 -2.49 11.72 -9.21
N TYR A 102 -1.87 10.56 -9.44
CA TYR A 102 -1.06 9.89 -8.40
C TYR A 102 0.22 10.67 -8.07
N SER A 103 0.83 11.29 -9.09
CA SER A 103 2.11 12.01 -8.95
C SER A 103 2.02 13.26 -8.06
N ARG A 104 0.81 13.77 -7.80
CA ARG A 104 0.57 14.91 -6.90
C ARG A 104 0.68 14.53 -5.43
N TYR A 105 0.45 13.27 -5.08
CA TYR A 105 0.38 12.80 -3.68
C TYR A 105 1.63 12.04 -3.24
N ILE A 106 2.56 11.77 -4.16
CA ILE A 106 3.78 11.04 -3.86
C ILE A 106 4.94 12.04 -3.91
N PRO A 107 5.72 12.19 -2.82
CA PRO A 107 6.87 13.08 -2.84
C PRO A 107 7.82 12.72 -3.98
N ARG A 108 8.23 13.73 -4.75
CA ARG A 108 9.14 13.57 -5.90
C ARG A 108 10.62 13.58 -5.48
N CYS A 109 10.90 14.20 -4.35
CA CYS A 109 12.22 14.33 -3.74
C CYS A 109 12.10 14.06 -2.22
N GLY A 110 13.24 13.97 -1.52
CA GLY A 110 13.25 13.69 -0.09
C GLY A 110 12.90 12.24 0.26
N LEU A 111 13.10 11.30 -0.66
CA LEU A 111 12.93 9.87 -0.47
C LEU A 111 14.18 9.13 -0.93
N ARG A 112 14.52 8.03 -0.26
CA ARG A 112 15.63 7.15 -0.66
C ARG A 112 15.36 6.46 -1.99
N ARG A 113 14.12 6.02 -2.19
CA ARG A 113 13.68 5.34 -3.40
C ARG A 113 12.16 5.38 -3.54
N ASN A 114 11.66 5.43 -4.77
CA ASN A 114 10.24 5.30 -5.10
C ASN A 114 10.03 4.05 -5.97
N ILE A 115 9.16 3.14 -5.54
CA ILE A 115 8.86 1.88 -6.21
C ILE A 115 7.37 1.88 -6.57
N HIS A 116 7.06 1.75 -7.85
CA HIS A 116 5.67 1.68 -8.33
C HIS A 116 5.30 0.21 -8.53
N ALA A 117 4.31 -0.26 -7.77
CA ALA A 117 3.86 -1.65 -7.77
C ALA A 117 2.52 -1.76 -8.50
N VAL A 118 2.58 -2.09 -9.79
CA VAL A 118 1.39 -2.42 -10.58
C VAL A 118 1.07 -3.89 -10.39
N ILE A 119 0.03 -4.17 -9.60
CA ILE A 119 -0.30 -5.52 -9.15
C ILE A 119 -1.69 -5.90 -9.67
N PRO A 120 -1.80 -6.98 -10.48
CA PRO A 120 -3.08 -7.60 -10.82
C PRO A 120 -3.88 -8.00 -9.58
N HIS A 121 -5.21 -7.83 -9.63
CA HIS A 121 -6.06 -8.06 -8.46
C HIS A 121 -5.92 -9.47 -7.88
N ASP A 122 -5.83 -10.50 -8.73
CA ASP A 122 -5.61 -11.89 -8.33
C ASP A 122 -4.29 -12.08 -7.56
N GLN A 123 -3.22 -11.43 -8.00
CA GLN A 123 -1.92 -11.47 -7.33
C GLN A 123 -1.95 -10.71 -6.00
N LEU A 124 -2.66 -9.59 -5.94
CA LEU A 124 -2.87 -8.84 -4.70
C LEU A 124 -3.66 -9.67 -3.68
N VAL A 125 -4.75 -10.31 -4.11
CA VAL A 125 -5.55 -11.22 -3.26
C VAL A 125 -4.72 -12.39 -2.78
N HIS A 126 -3.92 -13.00 -3.66
CA HIS A 126 -3.01 -14.08 -3.27
C HIS A 126 -2.01 -13.63 -2.20
N ALA A 127 -1.37 -12.48 -2.39
CA ALA A 127 -0.45 -11.91 -1.40
C ALA A 127 -1.14 -11.60 -0.06
N ALA A 128 -2.35 -11.03 -0.11
CA ALA A 128 -3.17 -10.75 1.07
C ALA A 128 -3.46 -12.01 1.88
N ARG A 129 -3.82 -13.11 1.21
CA ARG A 129 -4.10 -14.41 1.85
C ARG A 129 -2.90 -14.98 2.59
N VAL A 130 -1.69 -14.82 2.06
CA VAL A 130 -0.45 -15.22 2.76
C VAL A 130 -0.32 -14.50 4.11
N GLY A 131 -0.78 -13.25 4.18
CA GLY A 131 -0.84 -12.46 5.42
C GLY A 131 -2.13 -12.59 6.23
N GLY A 132 -3.03 -13.50 5.89
CA GLY A 132 -4.31 -13.67 6.58
C GLY A 132 -5.29 -12.48 6.43
N ILE A 133 -5.17 -11.71 5.35
CA ILE A 133 -6.06 -10.60 5.00
C ILE A 133 -7.00 -11.02 3.87
N SER A 134 -8.26 -10.59 3.98
CA SER A 134 -9.26 -10.73 2.93
C SER A 134 -9.38 -9.43 2.13
N ILE A 135 -9.19 -9.53 0.81
CA ILE A 135 -9.53 -8.47 -0.15
C ILE A 135 -10.66 -9.00 -1.03
N HIS A 136 -11.76 -8.27 -1.08
CA HIS A 136 -12.93 -8.64 -1.87
C HIS A 136 -12.91 -7.88 -3.20
N GLY A 137 -13.36 -8.52 -4.29
CA GLY A 137 -13.79 -7.94 -5.57
C GLY A 137 -12.87 -6.89 -6.25
N PRO A 138 -12.60 -6.99 -7.57
CA PRO A 138 -11.69 -6.06 -8.25
C PRO A 138 -12.20 -4.61 -8.35
N ASN A 139 -13.51 -4.38 -8.23
CA ASN A 139 -14.15 -3.08 -8.48
C ASN A 139 -14.99 -2.61 -7.29
N PRO A 140 -14.37 -2.20 -6.16
CA PRO A 140 -15.10 -1.59 -5.06
C PRO A 140 -15.69 -0.24 -5.46
N THR A 141 -16.83 0.14 -4.86
CA THR A 141 -17.26 1.54 -4.86
C THR A 141 -16.26 2.41 -4.09
N ALA A 142 -16.25 3.73 -4.30
CA ALA A 142 -15.31 4.64 -3.62
C ALA A 142 -15.35 4.47 -2.08
N ILE A 143 -16.54 4.38 -1.49
CA ILE A 143 -16.72 4.19 -0.05
C ILE A 143 -16.22 2.82 0.43
N GLN A 144 -16.50 1.75 -0.34
CA GLN A 144 -15.98 0.42 -0.04
C GLN A 144 -14.45 0.40 -0.14
N ARG A 145 -13.88 1.12 -1.10
CA ARG A 145 -12.45 1.19 -1.31
C ARG A 145 -11.76 1.91 -0.17
N ILE A 146 -12.32 3.00 0.35
CA ILE A 146 -11.78 3.70 1.54
C ILE A 146 -11.56 2.72 2.70
N GLY A 147 -12.54 1.87 2.99
CA GLY A 147 -12.42 0.82 4.02
C GLY A 147 -11.39 -0.27 3.72
N ARG A 148 -10.85 -0.32 2.49
CA ARG A 148 -9.86 -1.32 2.02
C ARG A 148 -8.48 -0.74 1.78
N LEU A 149 -8.30 0.58 1.80
CA LEU A 149 -7.01 1.18 1.42
C LEU A 149 -5.85 0.70 2.31
N HIS A 150 -6.10 0.48 3.61
CA HIS A 150 -5.08 -0.08 4.50
C HIS A 150 -4.74 -1.54 4.18
N THR A 151 -5.73 -2.38 3.83
CA THR A 151 -5.51 -3.77 3.45
C THR A 151 -4.82 -3.89 2.09
N GLU A 152 -5.14 -3.01 1.14
CA GLU A 152 -4.43 -2.89 -0.15
C GLU A 152 -2.95 -2.54 0.05
N ALA A 153 -2.63 -1.60 0.95
CA ALA A 153 -1.25 -1.25 1.29
C ALA A 153 -0.49 -2.43 1.91
N GLN A 154 -1.10 -3.14 2.87
CA GLN A 154 -0.50 -4.33 3.47
C GLN A 154 -0.29 -5.46 2.45
N ALA A 155 -1.27 -5.73 1.59
CA ALA A 155 -1.16 -6.75 0.54
C ALA A 155 -0.09 -6.40 -0.50
N THR A 156 0.05 -5.13 -0.84
CA THR A 156 1.11 -4.64 -1.74
C THR A 156 2.49 -4.89 -1.16
N TRP A 157 2.65 -4.63 0.14
CA TRP A 157 3.88 -4.97 0.85
C TRP A 157 4.16 -6.47 0.86
N LEU A 158 3.15 -7.30 1.17
CA LEU A 158 3.28 -8.76 1.15
C LEU A 158 3.71 -9.27 -0.24
N PHE A 159 3.11 -8.73 -1.30
CA PHE A 159 3.50 -9.04 -2.67
C PHE A 159 4.97 -8.70 -2.92
N TRP A 160 5.41 -7.51 -2.51
CA TRP A 160 6.81 -7.10 -2.65
C TRP A 160 7.78 -8.00 -1.86
N VAL A 161 7.42 -8.38 -0.62
CA VAL A 161 8.21 -9.30 0.20
C VAL A 161 8.33 -10.69 -0.46
N ILE A 162 7.25 -11.20 -1.05
CA ILE A 162 7.24 -12.49 -1.76
C ILE A 162 8.04 -12.41 -3.07
N ALA A 163 8.00 -11.28 -3.77
CA ALA A 163 8.64 -11.13 -5.07
C ALA A 163 10.14 -10.77 -4.96
N ALA A 164 10.53 -9.92 -4.01
CA ALA A 164 11.84 -9.25 -4.01
C ALA A 164 12.77 -9.67 -2.86
N CYS A 165 12.25 -10.20 -1.75
CA CYS A 165 13.08 -10.55 -0.59
C CYS A 165 13.62 -12.00 -0.66
N PRO A 166 14.91 -12.23 -0.29
CA PRO A 166 15.47 -13.56 -0.07
C PRO A 166 14.68 -14.42 0.95
N PRO A 167 14.72 -15.76 0.84
CA PRO A 167 13.92 -16.66 1.68
C PRO A 167 14.11 -16.52 3.20
N ARG A 168 15.33 -16.24 3.66
CA ARG A 168 15.63 -16.08 5.10
C ARG A 168 14.92 -14.85 5.67
N MET A 169 15.16 -13.69 5.05
CA MET A 169 14.58 -12.42 5.45
C MET A 169 13.06 -12.42 5.31
N ARG A 170 12.54 -13.00 4.22
CA ARG A 170 11.10 -13.20 4.02
C ARG A 170 10.46 -13.93 5.19
N ARG A 171 11.04 -15.05 5.65
CA ARG A 171 10.51 -15.83 6.76
C ARG A 171 10.48 -15.01 8.06
N SER A 172 11.58 -14.33 8.39
CA SER A 172 11.67 -13.50 9.60
C SER A 172 10.61 -12.40 9.62
N VAL A 173 10.55 -11.62 8.54
CA VAL A 173 9.67 -10.47 8.44
C VAL A 173 8.19 -10.87 8.39
N LEU A 174 7.85 -11.97 7.69
CA LEU A 174 6.48 -12.50 7.68
C LEU A 174 6.05 -13.04 9.05
N ALA A 175 6.94 -13.69 9.80
CA ALA A 175 6.64 -14.14 11.16
C ALA A 175 6.33 -12.95 12.08
N GLY A 176 7.14 -11.88 12.02
CA GLY A 176 6.89 -10.64 12.76
C GLY A 176 5.56 -9.99 12.36
N TYR A 177 5.24 -9.96 11.07
CA TYR A 177 3.96 -9.44 10.57
C TYR A 177 2.76 -10.25 11.09
N VAL A 178 2.84 -11.58 11.08
CA VAL A 178 1.77 -12.45 11.62
C VAL A 178 1.59 -12.25 13.12
N ALA A 179 2.68 -12.08 13.88
CA ALA A 179 2.60 -11.77 15.30
C ALA A 179 1.94 -10.39 15.53
N TRP A 180 2.35 -9.38 14.78
CA TRP A 180 1.78 -8.03 14.84
C TRP A 180 0.28 -8.02 14.51
N THR A 181 -0.16 -8.69 13.44
CA THR A 181 -1.59 -8.75 13.08
C THR A 181 -2.44 -9.42 14.16
N LYS A 182 -1.93 -10.47 14.81
CA LYS A 182 -2.60 -11.10 15.97
C LYS A 182 -2.73 -10.13 17.14
N LEU A 183 -1.67 -9.37 17.44
CA LEU A 183 -1.71 -8.34 18.48
C LEU A 183 -2.70 -7.22 18.17
N GLN A 184 -2.76 -6.75 16.92
CA GLN A 184 -3.76 -5.74 16.52
C GLN A 184 -5.18 -6.25 16.67
N LYS A 185 -5.45 -7.52 16.30
CA LYS A 185 -6.76 -8.14 16.52
C LYS A 185 -7.11 -8.24 18.01
N ALA A 186 -6.16 -8.66 18.84
CA ALA A 186 -6.36 -8.72 20.29
C ALA A 186 -6.64 -7.34 20.90
N LYS A 187 -5.95 -6.29 20.46
CA LYS A 187 -6.21 -4.91 20.88
C LYS A 187 -7.59 -4.41 20.45
N GLY A 188 -8.02 -4.74 19.23
CA GLY A 188 -9.37 -4.40 18.73
C GLY A 188 -10.51 -5.14 19.44
N CYS A 189 -10.26 -6.35 19.95
CA CYS A 189 -11.23 -7.11 20.75
C CYS A 189 -11.29 -6.69 22.23
N GLY A 190 -10.41 -5.81 22.70
CA GLY A 190 -10.32 -5.36 24.10
C GLY A 190 -10.98 -4.01 24.39
N SER A 191 -11.63 -3.39 23.42
CA SER A 191 -12.35 -2.11 23.58
C SER A 191 -13.85 -2.30 23.48
N THR A 192 -14.42 -2.93 24.51
CA THR A 192 -15.81 -2.77 24.91
C THR A 192 -15.82 -2.25 26.34
N VAL A 193 -15.93 -0.93 26.47
CA VAL A 193 -16.47 -0.27 27.67
C VAL A 193 -17.90 0.13 27.31
#